data_AF-A0A4S8JPY3-F1
#
_entry.id   AF-A0A4S8JPY3-F1
#
_cell.length_a   1.000
_cell.length_b   1.000
_cell.length_c   1.000
_cell.angle_alpha   90.00
_cell.angle_beta   90.00
_cell.angle_gamma   90.00
#
_symmetry.space_group_name_H-M   'P 1'
#
loop_
_entity.id
_entity.type
_entity.pdbx_description
1 polymer ?
#
loop_
_entity_poly.entity_id
_entity_poly.type
_entity_poly.pdbx_seq_one_letter_code
_entity_poly.pdbx_strand_id
1 'polypeptide(L)'
;MATLSPTTNLLHHLSSSSVLSGTERGNRQTGLASFLPKMCRIRPRRSISSVHAAEPAKTPVVTNKPKKLDTAPAPSTKWAVDSWKAKKALQLPEYPVEKELSEVLRTIESFPPIVFAGEARHLEERLADAAVGRAPPPGRRLRRAQGNANNIRDTFRVLLQMGAVLMFGGQMPVVRVGRMAGQFAKPRSEPLEERDGVKLPSYRGDNVNGDAFDAKSRVPDPQRMIRAYTQSAATLNLLRAFATGGYAAMQRVTQWNLDFTEHSEQGDRRAELRAFFDVHEQEGSHPGGVHLEMTGQNVTECIGGSRAVTFDDLSSRYHTHCDPRLNASQSLELAFIIAERLRKRRIQSLHRTGPSSSPPEPF
;
A
#
# COMPACT_ATOMS: atom_id res chain seq x y z
N MET A 1 65.50 -6.00 -26.04
CA MET A 1 65.85 -4.57 -26.13
C MET A 1 65.59 -3.95 -24.76
N ALA A 2 66.68 -3.49 -24.13
CA ALA A 2 66.83 -2.72 -22.88
C ALA A 2 66.08 -3.23 -21.60
N THR A 3 66.68 -3.83 -20.55
CA THR A 3 67.83 -3.45 -19.68
C THR A 3 67.62 -2.05 -19.06
N LEU A 4 67.66 -1.76 -17.75
CA LEU A 4 68.33 -2.34 -16.59
C LEU A 4 67.68 -1.85 -15.28
N SER A 5 67.94 -2.61 -14.22
CA SER A 5 67.79 -2.40 -12.76
C SER A 5 68.74 -1.26 -12.25
N PRO A 6 69.14 -1.11 -10.95
CA PRO A 6 68.78 -1.79 -9.68
C PRO A 6 68.77 -0.87 -8.41
N THR A 7 68.85 -1.50 -7.21
CA THR A 7 69.61 -1.10 -5.99
C THR A 7 68.97 -0.13 -4.97
N THR A 8 69.05 -0.27 -3.62
CA THR A 8 69.45 -1.32 -2.64
C THR A 8 69.06 -0.82 -1.21
N ASN A 9 69.02 -1.74 -0.23
CA ASN A 9 69.47 -1.61 1.19
C ASN A 9 68.61 -0.88 2.25
N LEU A 10 68.16 -1.60 3.31
CA LEU A 10 68.76 -1.77 4.68
C LEU A 10 68.55 -0.49 5.55
N LEU A 11 68.17 -0.45 6.83
CA LEU A 11 68.32 -1.34 8.00
C LEU A 11 67.64 -0.67 9.24
N HIS A 12 67.34 -1.46 10.29
CA HIS A 12 67.30 -1.11 11.74
C HIS A 12 66.18 -0.16 12.27
N HIS A 13 65.59 -0.27 13.47
CA HIS A 13 65.95 -0.87 14.77
C HIS A 13 64.67 -1.09 15.65
N LEU A 14 64.64 -2.18 16.43
CA LEU A 14 64.21 -2.39 17.86
C LEU A 14 63.07 -1.55 18.49
N SER A 15 62.37 -1.93 19.57
CA SER A 15 62.03 -3.17 20.30
C SER A 15 61.24 -2.72 21.55
N SER A 16 60.26 -3.52 21.99
CA SER A 16 59.81 -3.74 23.39
C SER A 16 59.14 -2.59 24.19
N SER A 17 57.88 -2.69 24.66
CA SER A 17 57.27 -3.53 25.72
C SER A 17 57.40 -2.97 27.16
N SER A 18 56.24 -2.75 27.83
CA SER A 18 55.92 -2.79 29.29
C SER A 18 54.63 -1.96 29.48
N VAL A 19 53.48 -2.37 30.04
CA VAL A 19 53.06 -3.17 31.21
C VAL A 19 53.65 -2.67 32.53
N LEU A 20 52.82 -2.04 33.36
CA LEU A 20 52.71 -2.29 34.81
C LEU A 20 51.47 -1.58 35.40
N SER A 21 51.03 -2.13 36.53
CA SER A 21 49.69 -2.07 37.15
C SER A 21 49.69 -1.49 38.57
N GLY A 22 48.52 -1.01 39.02
CA GLY A 22 48.08 -0.90 40.43
C GLY A 22 48.46 0.42 41.12
N THR A 23 47.71 0.99 42.08
CA THR A 23 46.52 0.63 42.86
C THR A 23 46.10 1.90 43.61
N GLU A 24 44.82 2.18 43.89
CA GLU A 24 44.38 2.71 45.20
C GLU A 24 42.86 2.85 45.37
N ARG A 25 42.47 3.02 46.64
CA ARG A 25 41.22 2.68 47.35
C ARG A 25 40.08 3.69 47.17
N GLY A 26 38.87 3.22 47.50
CA GLY A 26 37.60 3.92 47.30
C GLY A 26 37.20 4.92 48.37
N ASN A 27 36.13 5.67 48.06
CA ASN A 27 35.25 6.28 49.04
C ASN A 27 33.87 6.62 48.44
N ARG A 28 32.88 6.58 49.33
CA ARG A 28 31.42 6.85 49.31
C ARG A 28 30.86 7.81 48.24
N GLN A 29 29.61 7.57 47.77
CA GLN A 29 28.40 8.30 48.24
C GLN A 29 27.10 7.97 47.46
N THR A 30 26.02 7.84 48.23
CA THR A 30 24.61 8.21 47.97
C THR A 30 23.79 7.50 46.89
N GLY A 31 22.86 6.64 47.36
CA GLY A 31 21.71 6.18 46.60
C GLY A 31 20.63 7.27 46.48
N LEU A 32 20.16 7.48 45.25
CA LEU A 32 19.02 8.33 44.91
C LEU A 32 17.71 7.57 45.13
N ALA A 33 16.83 8.17 45.94
CA ALA A 33 15.50 7.68 46.23
C ALA A 33 14.60 7.71 44.98
N SER A 34 13.82 6.65 44.83
CA SER A 34 12.79 6.43 43.83
C SER A 34 11.64 7.45 43.91
N PHE A 35 11.40 8.20 42.83
CA PHE A 35 10.13 8.91 42.61
C PHE A 35 9.37 8.24 41.46
N LEU A 36 8.32 7.47 41.81
CA LEU A 36 7.30 7.01 40.87
C LEU A 36 6.21 8.10 40.73
N PRO A 37 5.89 8.57 39.51
CA PRO A 37 4.75 9.47 39.32
C PRO A 37 3.42 8.70 39.27
N LYS A 38 2.42 9.26 39.94
CA LYS A 38 1.05 8.77 40.07
C LYS A 38 0.34 8.63 38.71
N MET A 39 -0.26 7.46 38.48
CA MET A 39 -1.17 7.19 37.35
C MET A 39 -2.44 8.05 37.41
N CYS A 40 -2.66 8.87 36.38
CA CYS A 40 -3.90 9.63 36.19
C CYS A 40 -4.95 8.74 35.48
N ARG A 41 -6.15 8.59 36.09
CA ARG A 41 -7.26 7.79 35.55
C ARG A 41 -7.86 8.44 34.29
N ILE A 42 -7.80 7.75 33.16
CA ILE A 42 -8.44 8.14 31.90
C ILE A 42 -9.94 7.83 31.98
N ARG A 43 -10.82 8.82 31.75
CA ARG A 43 -12.26 8.62 31.59
C ARG A 43 -12.58 8.07 30.19
N PRO A 44 -13.54 7.15 30.02
CA PRO A 44 -13.89 6.63 28.70
C PRO A 44 -14.65 7.68 27.90
N ARG A 45 -14.16 7.99 26.68
CA ARG A 45 -14.87 8.86 25.72
C ARG A 45 -16.02 8.08 25.07
N ARG A 46 -17.16 8.75 24.91
CA ARG A 46 -18.38 8.24 24.26
C ARG A 46 -18.10 7.81 22.82
N SER A 47 -18.73 6.71 22.41
CA SER A 47 -18.79 6.25 21.01
C SER A 47 -19.44 7.32 20.13
N ILE A 48 -18.76 7.68 19.03
CA ILE A 48 -19.29 8.53 17.97
C ILE A 48 -20.02 7.60 16.99
N SER A 49 -21.35 7.73 16.89
CA SER A 49 -22.15 7.09 15.85
C SER A 49 -22.18 7.99 14.62
N SER A 50 -21.84 7.44 13.45
CA SER A 50 -21.98 8.12 12.16
C SER A 50 -23.44 8.47 11.88
N VAL A 51 -23.73 9.76 11.76
CA VAL A 51 -25.03 10.26 11.28
C VAL A 51 -24.92 10.35 9.77
N HIS A 52 -25.74 9.59 9.04
CA HIS A 52 -26.28 9.83 7.68
C HIS A 52 -26.88 8.51 7.17
N ALA A 53 -28.09 8.21 7.65
CA ALA A 53 -29.04 7.41 6.89
C ALA A 53 -30.11 8.40 6.40
N ALA A 54 -30.32 8.45 5.09
CA ALA A 54 -31.35 9.29 4.48
C ALA A 54 -32.73 8.93 5.04
N GLU A 55 -33.49 9.95 5.46
CA GLU A 55 -34.87 9.80 5.94
C GLU A 55 -35.79 9.36 4.79
N PRO A 56 -36.65 8.34 4.98
CA PRO A 56 -37.76 8.11 4.05
C PRO A 56 -38.93 9.06 4.38
N ALA A 57 -39.53 9.60 3.33
CA ALA A 57 -40.61 10.58 3.37
C ALA A 57 -41.85 10.11 4.16
N LYS A 58 -42.48 11.07 4.85
CA LYS A 58 -43.73 10.92 5.61
C LYS A 58 -44.95 11.07 4.69
N THR A 59 -45.85 10.10 4.69
CA THR A 59 -47.31 10.31 4.55
C THR A 59 -48.05 9.06 5.03
N PRO A 60 -49.17 9.19 5.78
CA PRO A 60 -49.79 8.06 6.47
C PRO A 60 -50.85 7.40 5.58
N VAL A 61 -50.86 6.06 5.51
CA VAL A 61 -52.00 5.30 5.01
C VAL A 61 -52.42 4.27 6.04
N VAL A 62 -53.73 4.21 6.21
CA VAL A 62 -54.51 3.62 7.28
C VAL A 62 -54.34 2.10 7.40
N THR A 63 -54.43 1.67 8.66
CA THR A 63 -54.36 0.33 9.25
C THR A 63 -55.09 -0.79 8.52
N ASN A 64 -54.42 -1.94 8.41
CA ASN A 64 -55.03 -3.26 8.61
C ASN A 64 -54.08 -4.13 9.46
N LYS A 65 -54.56 -4.64 10.60
CA LYS A 65 -53.82 -5.50 11.52
C LYS A 65 -53.37 -6.79 10.81
N PRO A 66 -52.08 -7.16 10.79
CA PRO A 66 -51.68 -8.49 10.39
C PRO A 66 -51.70 -9.44 11.60
N LYS A 67 -52.22 -10.63 11.31
CA LYS A 67 -52.23 -11.86 12.12
C LYS A 67 -50.83 -12.12 12.70
N LYS A 68 -50.78 -12.54 13.97
CA LYS A 68 -49.57 -12.97 14.68
C LYS A 68 -48.94 -14.13 13.89
N LEU A 69 -47.89 -13.85 13.11
CA LEU A 69 -47.05 -14.87 12.51
C LEU A 69 -45.90 -15.12 13.47
N ASP A 70 -45.74 -16.38 13.86
CA ASP A 70 -44.69 -16.82 14.77
C ASP A 70 -43.32 -16.34 14.29
N THR A 71 -42.67 -15.51 15.11
CA THR A 71 -41.31 -15.05 14.86
C THR A 71 -40.38 -16.24 14.98
N ALA A 72 -39.99 -16.81 13.85
CA ALA A 72 -38.83 -17.69 13.78
C ALA A 72 -37.62 -16.93 14.34
N PRO A 73 -36.79 -17.53 15.21
CA PRO A 73 -35.63 -16.86 15.75
C PRO A 73 -34.71 -16.45 14.60
N ALA A 74 -34.27 -15.19 14.61
CA ALA A 74 -33.27 -14.70 13.66
C ALA A 74 -32.07 -15.65 13.68
N PRO A 75 -31.60 -16.18 12.54
CA PRO A 75 -30.48 -17.10 12.54
C PRO A 75 -29.25 -16.34 13.02
N SER A 76 -28.75 -16.69 14.21
CA SER A 76 -27.42 -16.32 14.65
C SER A 76 -26.44 -17.06 13.75
N THR A 77 -26.15 -16.50 12.57
CA THR A 77 -25.22 -17.13 11.63
C THR A 77 -23.81 -16.98 12.19
N LYS A 78 -23.37 -17.99 12.97
CA LYS A 78 -21.96 -18.17 13.31
C LYS A 78 -21.15 -18.19 12.01
N TRP A 79 -20.07 -17.43 11.97
CA TRP A 79 -19.20 -17.37 10.80
C TRP A 79 -18.62 -18.76 10.51
N ALA A 80 -18.69 -19.16 9.24
CA ALA A 80 -18.06 -20.36 8.70
C ALA A 80 -17.52 -20.05 7.31
N VAL A 81 -16.53 -20.81 6.82
CA VAL A 81 -15.86 -20.56 5.53
C VAL A 81 -16.86 -20.49 4.36
N ASP A 82 -17.89 -21.33 4.37
CA ASP A 82 -18.92 -21.36 3.31
C ASP A 82 -20.10 -20.43 3.54
N SER A 83 -20.16 -19.72 4.68
CA SER A 83 -21.33 -18.91 5.06
C SER A 83 -21.64 -17.78 4.07
N TRP A 84 -20.65 -17.34 3.28
CA TRP A 84 -20.84 -16.32 2.25
C TRP A 84 -21.65 -16.82 1.05
N LYS A 85 -21.63 -18.13 0.74
CA LYS A 85 -22.36 -18.71 -0.40
C LYS A 85 -23.89 -18.55 -0.26
N ALA A 86 -24.37 -18.42 0.97
CA ALA A 86 -25.78 -18.15 1.27
C ALA A 86 -26.18 -16.66 1.11
N LYS A 87 -25.22 -15.77 0.82
CA LYS A 87 -25.46 -14.33 0.63
C LYS A 87 -25.45 -13.97 -0.85
N LYS A 88 -26.15 -12.90 -1.21
CA LYS A 88 -26.15 -12.37 -2.59
C LYS A 88 -24.76 -11.83 -2.94
N ALA A 89 -24.01 -12.55 -3.77
CA ALA A 89 -22.72 -12.12 -4.30
C ALA A 89 -22.90 -11.52 -5.71
N LEU A 90 -22.35 -10.33 -5.92
CA LEU A 90 -22.33 -9.68 -7.24
C LEU A 90 -21.00 -9.97 -7.94
N GLN A 91 -20.98 -9.81 -9.28
CA GLN A 91 -19.76 -9.88 -10.12
C GLN A 91 -19.09 -11.27 -10.21
N LEU A 92 -19.73 -12.32 -9.71
CA LEU A 92 -19.26 -13.70 -9.90
C LEU A 92 -19.33 -14.10 -11.38
N PRO A 93 -18.33 -14.83 -11.89
CA PRO A 93 -18.41 -15.41 -13.22
C PRO A 93 -19.36 -16.61 -13.26
N GLU A 94 -19.98 -16.82 -14.40
CA GLU A 94 -20.80 -18.00 -14.70
C GLU A 94 -19.94 -18.99 -15.51
N TYR A 95 -19.53 -20.09 -14.87
CA TYR A 95 -18.73 -21.12 -15.52
C TYR A 95 -19.63 -22.11 -16.28
N PRO A 96 -19.31 -22.48 -17.53
CA PRO A 96 -20.15 -23.41 -18.30
C PRO A 96 -20.26 -24.82 -17.70
N VAL A 97 -19.22 -25.29 -17.00
CA VAL A 97 -19.12 -26.66 -16.49
C VAL A 97 -18.79 -26.65 -15.00
N GLU A 98 -19.79 -26.90 -14.15
CA GLU A 98 -19.66 -26.91 -12.68
C GLU A 98 -18.70 -27.99 -12.15
N LYS A 99 -18.64 -29.13 -12.85
CA LYS A 99 -17.73 -30.23 -12.49
C LYS A 99 -16.26 -29.80 -12.60
N GLU A 100 -15.91 -29.08 -13.68
CA GLU A 100 -14.55 -28.59 -13.90
C GLU A 100 -14.16 -27.55 -12.85
N LEU A 101 -15.10 -26.66 -12.50
CA LEU A 101 -14.92 -25.71 -11.40
C LEU A 101 -14.60 -26.43 -10.08
N SER A 102 -15.40 -27.45 -9.74
CA SER A 102 -15.22 -28.23 -8.51
C SER A 102 -13.87 -28.95 -8.46
N GLU A 103 -13.41 -29.52 -9.57
CA GLU A 103 -12.10 -30.17 -9.69
C GLU A 103 -10.94 -29.19 -9.50
N VAL A 104 -11.06 -27.98 -10.09
CA VAL A 104 -10.06 -26.92 -9.92
C VAL A 104 -10.02 -26.42 -8.48
N LEU A 105 -11.17 -26.21 -7.84
CA LEU A 105 -11.24 -25.77 -6.44
C LEU A 105 -10.56 -26.77 -5.51
N ARG A 106 -10.86 -28.07 -5.67
CA ARG A 106 -10.19 -29.15 -4.91
C ARG A 106 -8.67 -29.17 -5.14
N THR A 107 -8.23 -28.85 -6.36
CA THR A 107 -6.80 -28.76 -6.68
C THR A 107 -6.15 -27.60 -5.95
N ILE A 108 -6.76 -26.42 -5.95
CA ILE A 108 -6.24 -25.22 -5.27
C ILE A 108 -6.22 -25.41 -3.74
N GLU A 109 -7.21 -26.10 -3.16
CA GLU A 109 -7.22 -26.44 -1.74
C GLU A 109 -6.00 -27.28 -1.30
N SER A 110 -5.44 -28.07 -2.21
CA SER A 110 -4.23 -28.86 -1.93
C SER A 110 -2.92 -28.04 -2.01
N PHE A 111 -2.97 -26.83 -2.55
CA PHE A 111 -1.78 -26.01 -2.73
C PHE A 111 -1.38 -25.29 -1.43
N PRO A 112 -0.07 -25.04 -1.24
CA PRO A 112 0.41 -24.22 -0.12
C PRO A 112 -0.22 -22.82 -0.10
N PRO A 113 -0.41 -22.21 1.08
CA PRO A 113 -0.88 -20.83 1.17
C PRO A 113 0.20 -19.86 0.63
N ILE A 114 -0.25 -18.78 -0.01
CA ILE A 114 0.63 -17.73 -0.56
C ILE A 114 1.33 -16.93 0.56
N VAL A 115 0.67 -16.74 1.70
CA VAL A 115 1.21 -16.01 2.86
C VAL A 115 1.00 -16.81 4.15
N PHE A 116 1.89 -16.64 5.11
CA PHE A 116 1.77 -17.25 6.41
C PHE A 116 0.90 -16.39 7.35
N ALA A 117 0.14 -17.01 8.26
CA ALA A 117 -0.76 -16.31 9.17
C ALA A 117 -0.04 -15.32 10.11
N GLY A 118 1.23 -15.60 10.47
CA GLY A 118 2.06 -14.66 11.24
C GLY A 118 2.33 -13.34 10.50
N GLU A 119 2.49 -13.39 9.17
CA GLU A 119 2.73 -12.19 8.36
C GLU A 119 1.47 -11.31 8.27
N ALA A 120 0.29 -11.93 8.21
CA ALA A 120 -0.99 -11.22 8.22
C ALA A 120 -1.21 -10.49 9.55
N ARG A 121 -0.95 -11.15 10.69
CA ARG A 121 -1.02 -10.53 12.03
C ARG A 121 -0.01 -9.39 12.18
N HIS A 122 1.22 -9.58 11.71
CA HIS A 122 2.22 -8.52 11.73
C HIS A 122 1.81 -7.30 10.88
N LEU A 123 1.16 -7.52 9.73
CA LEU A 123 0.62 -6.43 8.92
C LEU A 123 -0.54 -5.70 9.64
N GLU A 124 -1.40 -6.44 10.33
CA GLU A 124 -2.50 -5.89 11.14
C GLU A 124 -1.98 -4.94 12.23
N GLU A 125 -0.97 -5.36 13.00
CA GLU A 125 -0.31 -4.53 14.01
C GLU A 125 0.22 -3.22 13.42
N ARG A 126 0.91 -3.31 12.27
CA ARG A 126 1.45 -2.13 11.58
C ARG A 126 0.37 -1.21 11.03
N LEU A 127 -0.77 -1.76 10.61
CA LEU A 127 -1.94 -0.97 10.20
C LEU A 127 -2.59 -0.29 11.39
N ALA A 128 -2.63 -0.93 12.55
CA ALA A 128 -3.13 -0.34 13.79
C ALA A 128 -2.28 0.89 14.17
N ASP A 129 -0.95 0.80 14.08
CA ASP A 129 -0.04 1.93 14.31
C ASP A 129 -0.29 3.10 13.34
N ALA A 130 -0.54 2.80 12.07
CA ALA A 130 -0.87 3.81 11.06
C ALA A 130 -2.23 4.47 11.34
N ALA A 131 -3.23 3.72 11.79
CA ALA A 131 -4.55 4.23 12.11
C ALA A 131 -4.54 5.22 13.28
N VAL A 132 -3.66 5.00 14.28
CA VAL A 132 -3.52 5.88 15.45
C VAL A 132 -2.51 7.02 15.24
N GLY A 133 -1.95 7.16 14.04
CA GLY A 133 -1.00 8.25 13.70
C GLY A 133 0.42 8.06 14.23
N ARG A 134 0.76 6.87 14.70
CA ARG A 134 2.15 6.50 15.09
C ARG A 134 3.01 6.10 13.88
N ALA A 135 2.37 5.91 12.74
CA ALA A 135 2.99 5.75 11.43
C ALA A 135 2.28 6.66 10.39
N PRO A 136 2.99 7.12 9.34
CA PRO A 136 2.39 7.84 8.22
C PRO A 136 1.48 6.90 7.43
N PRO A 137 0.66 7.47 6.53
CA PRO A 137 -0.20 6.73 5.63
C PRO A 137 0.50 5.49 5.01
N PRO A 138 -0.06 4.27 5.12
CA PRO A 138 0.23 3.18 4.22
C PRO A 138 0.23 3.68 2.77
N GLY A 139 1.40 3.60 2.13
CA GLY A 139 1.51 3.68 0.70
C GLY A 139 0.91 2.40 0.15
N ARG A 140 -0.37 2.45 -0.21
CA ARG A 140 -0.99 1.46 -1.09
C ARG A 140 -1.24 2.20 -2.41
N ARG A 141 -1.46 1.63 -3.57
CA ARG A 141 -1.50 0.27 -4.03
C ARG A 141 -0.68 0.28 -5.34
N LEU A 142 -0.73 -0.81 -6.07
CA LEU A 142 -0.01 -0.97 -7.32
C LEU A 142 -0.77 -1.96 -8.18
N ARG A 143 -0.90 -1.79 -9.50
CA ARG A 143 -1.53 -2.80 -10.36
C ARG A 143 -0.49 -3.69 -11.03
N ARG A 144 -0.89 -4.95 -11.32
CA ARG A 144 -0.24 -5.96 -12.19
C ARG A 144 1.07 -5.48 -12.79
N ALA A 145 2.18 -5.91 -12.22
CA ALA A 145 3.32 -6.23 -13.05
C ALA A 145 2.87 -7.38 -13.97
N GLN A 146 2.81 -7.14 -15.28
CA GLN A 146 2.81 -8.23 -16.27
C GLN A 146 3.88 -9.23 -15.82
N GLY A 147 3.65 -10.54 -15.93
CA GLY A 147 4.48 -11.63 -15.36
C GLY A 147 5.95 -11.70 -15.81
N ASN A 148 6.50 -10.62 -16.33
CA ASN A 148 7.91 -10.37 -16.55
C ASN A 148 8.57 -9.89 -15.24
N ALA A 149 9.65 -10.55 -14.84
CA ALA A 149 10.47 -10.19 -13.69
C ALA A 149 10.91 -8.72 -13.68
N ASN A 150 11.18 -8.15 -14.86
CA ASN A 150 11.54 -6.73 -14.99
C ASN A 150 10.41 -5.81 -14.54
N ASN A 151 9.17 -6.10 -14.94
CA ASN A 151 8.03 -5.29 -14.53
C ASN A 151 7.79 -5.38 -13.03
N ILE A 152 7.92 -6.58 -12.44
CA ILE A 152 7.79 -6.77 -10.99
C ILE A 152 8.86 -5.96 -10.27
N ARG A 153 10.11 -6.07 -10.70
CA ARG A 153 11.27 -5.35 -10.15
C ARG A 153 11.08 -3.84 -10.24
N ASP A 154 10.83 -3.31 -11.43
CA ASP A 154 10.79 -1.87 -11.68
C ASP A 154 9.64 -1.23 -10.91
N THR A 155 8.55 -1.95 -10.78
CA THR A 155 7.39 -1.50 -10.04
C THR A 155 7.62 -1.57 -8.52
N PHE A 156 8.26 -2.64 -8.03
CA PHE A 156 8.73 -2.72 -6.66
C PHE A 156 9.72 -1.59 -6.32
N ARG A 157 10.60 -1.24 -7.26
CA ARG A 157 11.52 -0.09 -7.14
C ARG A 157 10.77 1.23 -6.92
N VAL A 158 9.75 1.55 -7.72
CA VAL A 158 8.97 2.78 -7.53
C VAL A 158 8.29 2.78 -6.14
N LEU A 159 7.73 1.65 -5.71
CA LEU A 159 7.13 1.52 -4.37
C LEU A 159 8.16 1.78 -3.25
N LEU A 160 9.40 1.30 -3.40
CA LEU A 160 10.48 1.56 -2.45
C LEU A 160 10.93 3.02 -2.46
N GLN A 161 11.08 3.64 -3.64
CA GLN A 161 11.46 5.05 -3.78
C GLN A 161 10.43 5.96 -3.11
N MET A 162 9.13 5.76 -3.40
CA MET A 162 8.06 6.51 -2.76
C MET A 162 8.06 6.30 -1.24
N GLY A 163 8.24 5.05 -0.80
CA GLY A 163 8.33 4.73 0.62
C GLY A 163 9.46 5.51 1.32
N ALA A 164 10.63 5.65 0.68
CA ALA A 164 11.73 6.45 1.21
C ALA A 164 11.38 7.94 1.27
N VAL A 165 10.89 8.53 0.18
CA VAL A 165 10.49 9.95 0.13
C VAL A 165 9.48 10.29 1.23
N LEU A 166 8.46 9.44 1.41
CA LEU A 166 7.44 9.59 2.43
C LEU A 166 8.00 9.44 3.85
N MET A 167 8.90 8.47 4.09
CA MET A 167 9.55 8.32 5.39
C MET A 167 10.41 9.53 5.76
N PHE A 168 11.19 10.06 4.81
CA PHE A 168 12.04 11.24 5.05
C PHE A 168 11.20 12.51 5.27
N GLY A 169 10.16 12.73 4.44
CA GLY A 169 9.29 13.90 4.57
C GLY A 169 8.44 13.88 5.85
N GLY A 170 7.86 12.71 6.15
CA GLY A 170 7.00 12.52 7.33
C GLY A 170 7.76 12.34 8.64
N GLN A 171 9.01 11.86 8.61
CA GLN A 171 9.76 11.39 9.78
C GLN A 171 9.03 10.28 10.57
N MET A 172 8.39 9.37 9.85
CA MET A 172 7.63 8.26 10.46
C MET A 172 7.65 7.00 9.58
N PRO A 173 7.47 5.79 10.15
CA PRO A 173 7.66 4.53 9.41
C PRO A 173 6.52 4.23 8.40
N VAL A 174 6.80 4.17 7.09
CA VAL A 174 5.78 3.88 6.07
C VAL A 174 5.49 2.38 5.94
N VAL A 175 4.22 2.00 6.01
CA VAL A 175 3.76 0.63 5.66
C VAL A 175 3.57 0.55 4.13
N ARG A 176 4.26 -0.37 3.48
CA ARG A 176 4.25 -0.52 2.01
C ARG A 176 3.44 -1.75 1.64
N VAL A 177 2.38 -1.59 0.85
CA VAL A 177 1.59 -2.73 0.35
C VAL A 177 1.33 -2.58 -1.16
N GLY A 178 1.93 -3.47 -1.95
CA GLY A 178 1.68 -3.55 -3.39
C GLY A 178 0.45 -4.42 -3.70
N ARG A 179 -0.35 -4.08 -4.72
CA ARG A 179 -1.27 -5.08 -5.35
C ARG A 179 -0.49 -5.84 -6.41
N MET A 180 0.35 -6.71 -5.91
CA MET A 180 1.04 -7.72 -6.69
C MET A 180 0.54 -9.10 -6.24
N ALA A 181 0.83 -10.14 -7.02
CA ALA A 181 0.57 -11.53 -6.63
C ALA A 181 -0.89 -11.85 -6.23
N GLY A 182 -1.88 -11.46 -7.05
CA GLY A 182 -3.28 -11.86 -6.81
C GLY A 182 -4.36 -10.95 -7.40
N GLN A 183 -4.02 -9.76 -7.90
CA GLN A 183 -4.98 -8.80 -8.49
C GLN A 183 -5.37 -9.20 -9.93
N PHE A 184 -5.98 -10.36 -10.11
CA PHE A 184 -6.32 -10.92 -11.43
C PHE A 184 -7.81 -10.86 -11.77
N ALA A 185 -8.69 -10.58 -10.81
CA ALA A 185 -10.12 -10.38 -11.06
C ALA A 185 -10.46 -8.88 -11.13
N LYS A 186 -11.45 -8.55 -11.96
CA LYS A 186 -11.92 -7.18 -12.22
C LYS A 186 -13.45 -7.12 -12.24
N PRO A 187 -14.08 -6.29 -11.39
CA PRO A 187 -15.51 -6.01 -11.53
C PRO A 187 -15.75 -5.22 -12.82
N ARG A 188 -16.94 -5.38 -13.40
CA ARG A 188 -17.34 -4.66 -14.61
C ARG A 188 -18.70 -4.02 -14.39
N SER A 189 -18.83 -2.77 -14.87
CA SER A 189 -20.10 -2.04 -14.85
C SER A 189 -21.15 -2.77 -15.66
N GLU A 190 -20.77 -3.29 -16.82
CA GLU A 190 -21.64 -4.04 -17.72
C GLU A 190 -21.14 -5.48 -17.93
N PRO A 191 -22.05 -6.47 -17.97
CA PRO A 191 -21.68 -7.87 -18.18
C PRO A 191 -21.22 -8.16 -19.62
N LEU A 192 -21.65 -7.35 -20.59
CA LEU A 192 -21.30 -7.48 -22.00
C LEU A 192 -20.47 -6.26 -22.44
N GLU A 193 -19.57 -6.48 -23.39
CA GLU A 193 -18.77 -5.48 -24.08
C GLU A 193 -19.15 -5.52 -25.55
N GLU A 194 -19.49 -4.36 -26.11
CA GLU A 194 -19.83 -4.20 -27.52
C GLU A 194 -18.70 -3.49 -28.26
N ARG A 195 -18.25 -4.07 -29.38
CA ARG A 195 -17.31 -3.44 -30.32
C ARG A 195 -17.78 -3.74 -31.74
N ASP A 196 -17.85 -2.70 -32.57
CA ASP A 196 -18.23 -2.80 -33.98
C ASP A 196 -19.54 -3.61 -34.22
N GLY A 197 -20.52 -3.45 -33.31
CA GLY A 197 -21.82 -4.14 -33.36
C GLY A 197 -21.83 -5.58 -32.84
N VAL A 198 -20.68 -6.14 -32.43
CA VAL A 198 -20.58 -7.48 -31.84
C VAL A 198 -20.58 -7.39 -30.32
N LYS A 199 -21.48 -8.14 -29.66
CA LYS A 199 -21.59 -8.22 -28.19
C LYS A 199 -20.95 -9.50 -27.67
N LEU A 200 -19.95 -9.37 -26.79
CA LEU A 200 -19.29 -10.49 -26.11
C LEU A 200 -19.27 -10.27 -24.59
N PRO A 201 -19.10 -11.32 -23.76
CA PRO A 201 -18.89 -11.14 -22.33
C PRO A 201 -17.72 -10.20 -22.04
N SER A 202 -17.91 -9.28 -21.10
CA SER A 202 -16.86 -8.37 -20.65
C SER A 202 -15.66 -9.13 -20.10
N TYR A 203 -14.46 -8.65 -20.41
CA TYR A 203 -13.23 -9.14 -19.78
C TYR A 203 -13.27 -8.87 -18.26
N ARG A 204 -13.20 -9.93 -17.45
CA ARG A 204 -13.27 -9.88 -15.98
C ARG A 204 -11.92 -10.13 -15.31
N GLY A 205 -10.84 -10.03 -16.08
CA GLY A 205 -9.47 -10.25 -15.61
C GLY A 205 -8.97 -11.67 -15.88
N ASP A 206 -7.64 -11.82 -15.89
CA ASP A 206 -6.94 -13.05 -16.28
C ASP A 206 -7.33 -14.29 -15.45
N ASN A 207 -7.90 -14.10 -14.25
CA ASN A 207 -8.41 -15.17 -13.40
C ASN A 207 -9.72 -15.80 -13.89
N VAL A 208 -10.43 -15.10 -14.77
CA VAL A 208 -11.78 -15.46 -15.23
C VAL A 208 -11.76 -15.79 -16.71
N ASN A 209 -11.38 -14.83 -17.56
CA ASN A 209 -11.39 -14.98 -19.01
C ASN A 209 -10.21 -14.21 -19.65
N GLY A 210 -10.07 -14.32 -20.97
CA GLY A 210 -9.04 -13.65 -21.77
C GLY A 210 -9.42 -12.23 -22.16
N ASP A 211 -8.41 -11.39 -22.39
CA ASP A 211 -8.53 -9.99 -22.79
C ASP A 211 -8.92 -9.84 -24.28
N ALA A 212 -8.44 -10.74 -25.14
CA ALA A 212 -8.77 -10.80 -26.55
C ALA A 212 -10.29 -10.76 -26.80
N PHE A 213 -10.71 -9.96 -27.78
CA PHE A 213 -12.12 -9.76 -28.13
C PHE A 213 -12.59 -10.83 -29.11
N ASP A 214 -12.64 -12.07 -28.65
CA ASP A 214 -13.15 -13.22 -29.40
C ASP A 214 -13.99 -14.13 -28.49
N ALA A 215 -14.95 -14.84 -29.09
CA ALA A 215 -15.91 -15.64 -28.33
C ALA A 215 -15.22 -16.67 -27.43
N LYS A 216 -14.14 -17.30 -27.89
CA LYS A 216 -13.42 -18.34 -27.15
C LYS A 216 -12.69 -17.76 -25.93
N SER A 217 -12.00 -16.64 -26.11
CA SER A 217 -11.27 -15.98 -25.02
C SER A 217 -12.20 -15.42 -23.96
N ARG A 218 -13.42 -15.00 -24.32
CA ARG A 218 -14.37 -14.40 -23.37
C ARG A 218 -15.16 -15.40 -22.51
N VAL A 219 -15.16 -16.69 -22.86
CA VAL A 219 -15.73 -17.74 -21.99
C VAL A 219 -14.93 -17.86 -20.69
N PRO A 220 -15.61 -17.84 -19.52
CA PRO A 220 -14.95 -18.10 -18.24
C PRO A 220 -14.33 -19.50 -18.19
N ASP A 221 -13.03 -19.57 -17.85
CA ASP A 221 -12.25 -20.81 -17.78
C ASP A 221 -11.76 -21.01 -16.34
N PRO A 222 -12.21 -22.06 -15.61
CA PRO A 222 -11.82 -22.27 -14.23
C PRO A 222 -10.32 -22.58 -14.07
N GLN A 223 -9.66 -23.17 -15.08
CA GLN A 223 -8.22 -23.48 -15.04
C GLN A 223 -7.35 -22.23 -14.87
N ARG A 224 -7.89 -21.06 -15.22
CA ARG A 224 -7.22 -19.77 -14.99
C ARG A 224 -6.95 -19.49 -13.51
N MET A 225 -7.72 -20.06 -12.59
CA MET A 225 -7.47 -19.92 -11.15
C MET A 225 -6.16 -20.61 -10.74
N ILE A 226 -5.84 -21.77 -11.30
CA ILE A 226 -4.56 -22.44 -11.06
C ILE A 226 -3.41 -21.60 -11.65
N ARG A 227 -3.59 -21.08 -12.87
CA ARG A 227 -2.59 -20.19 -13.49
C ARG A 227 -2.35 -18.93 -12.65
N ALA A 228 -3.41 -18.32 -12.14
CA ALA A 228 -3.36 -17.16 -11.27
C ALA A 228 -2.67 -17.48 -9.93
N TYR A 229 -2.91 -18.65 -9.34
CA TYR A 229 -2.20 -19.12 -8.16
C TYR A 229 -0.69 -19.24 -8.44
N THR A 230 -0.29 -19.97 -9.49
CA THR A 230 1.12 -20.18 -9.83
C THR A 230 1.83 -18.85 -10.12
N GLN A 231 1.18 -17.95 -10.86
CA GLN A 231 1.70 -16.61 -11.11
C GLN A 231 1.82 -15.79 -9.81
N SER A 232 0.88 -15.92 -8.87
CA SER A 232 0.94 -15.27 -7.56
C SER A 232 2.12 -15.76 -6.74
N ALA A 233 2.27 -17.07 -6.65
CA ALA A 233 3.35 -17.72 -5.90
C ALA A 233 4.73 -17.31 -6.46
N ALA A 234 4.91 -17.37 -7.78
CA ALA A 234 6.16 -16.96 -8.44
C ALA A 234 6.45 -15.47 -8.23
N THR A 235 5.44 -14.61 -8.36
CA THR A 235 5.59 -13.15 -8.17
C THR A 235 5.98 -12.83 -6.72
N LEU A 236 5.30 -13.45 -5.74
CA LEU A 236 5.58 -13.19 -4.33
C LEU A 236 6.95 -13.74 -3.92
N ASN A 237 7.35 -14.90 -4.43
CA ASN A 237 8.69 -15.44 -4.20
C ASN A 237 9.78 -14.45 -4.68
N LEU A 238 9.62 -13.90 -5.89
CA LEU A 238 10.54 -12.89 -6.42
C LEU A 238 10.56 -11.61 -5.57
N LEU A 239 9.39 -11.16 -5.09
CA LEU A 239 9.29 -9.99 -4.21
C LEU A 239 9.98 -10.22 -2.86
N ARG A 240 9.83 -11.41 -2.27
CA ARG A 240 10.55 -11.79 -1.05
C ARG A 240 12.06 -11.75 -1.27
N ALA A 241 12.53 -12.31 -2.40
CA ALA A 241 13.95 -12.27 -2.76
C ALA A 241 14.48 -10.84 -2.94
N PHE A 242 13.71 -9.91 -3.53
CA PHE A 242 14.11 -8.51 -3.60
C PHE A 242 14.09 -7.82 -2.23
N ALA A 243 13.11 -8.12 -1.38
CA ALA A 243 12.99 -7.51 -0.06
C ALA A 243 14.14 -7.90 0.89
N THR A 244 14.56 -9.17 0.88
CA THR A 244 15.60 -9.69 1.79
C THR A 244 16.99 -9.74 1.16
N GLY A 245 17.08 -9.90 -0.16
CA GLY A 245 18.35 -10.04 -0.91
C GLY A 245 19.08 -8.72 -1.21
N GLY A 246 18.88 -7.67 -0.42
CA GLY A 246 19.61 -6.41 -0.53
C GLY A 246 19.13 -5.44 -1.64
N TYR A 247 18.13 -5.81 -2.46
CA TYR A 247 17.54 -4.87 -3.43
C TYR A 247 16.83 -3.70 -2.74
N ALA A 248 16.20 -3.97 -1.58
CA ALA A 248 15.53 -2.97 -0.77
C ALA A 248 16.46 -2.16 0.17
N ALA A 249 17.78 -2.33 0.09
CA ALA A 249 18.73 -1.62 0.94
C ALA A 249 18.69 -0.10 0.66
N MET A 250 18.57 0.70 1.72
CA MET A 250 18.37 2.15 1.62
C MET A 250 19.50 2.88 0.88
N GLN A 251 20.73 2.36 0.94
CA GLN A 251 21.89 2.90 0.21
C GLN A 251 21.69 2.91 -1.32
N ARG A 252 20.81 2.05 -1.86
CA ARG A 252 20.51 2.01 -3.29
C ARG A 252 19.43 3.01 -3.70
N VAL A 253 18.64 3.51 -2.74
CA VAL A 253 17.53 4.41 -3.02
C VAL A 253 18.02 5.79 -3.47
N THR A 254 19.13 6.27 -2.92
CA THR A 254 19.79 7.53 -3.35
C THR A 254 20.47 7.41 -4.71
N GLN A 255 20.82 6.18 -5.14
CA GLN A 255 21.35 5.93 -6.49
C GLN A 255 20.25 5.93 -7.55
N TRP A 256 18.99 5.79 -7.13
CA TRP A 256 17.82 5.92 -8.00
C TRP A 256 17.35 7.38 -8.08
N ASN A 257 18.29 8.27 -8.41
CA ASN A 257 17.95 9.62 -8.79
C ASN A 257 17.29 9.56 -10.17
N LEU A 258 16.01 9.85 -10.19
CA LEU A 258 15.34 10.26 -11.41
C LEU A 258 15.41 11.78 -11.40
N ASP A 259 15.97 12.35 -12.47
CA ASP A 259 16.06 13.79 -12.65
C ASP A 259 14.64 14.36 -12.70
N PHE A 260 14.22 14.97 -11.59
CA PHE A 260 12.93 15.63 -11.46
C PHE A 260 13.18 17.08 -11.08
N THR A 261 13.27 17.90 -12.11
CA THR A 261 13.26 19.35 -11.95
C THR A 261 12.14 19.93 -12.80
N GLU A 262 11.33 20.71 -12.11
CA GLU A 262 10.51 21.83 -12.56
C GLU A 262 9.14 21.58 -13.20
N HIS A 263 8.33 22.61 -12.92
CA HIS A 263 6.89 22.82 -13.02
C HIS A 263 6.11 21.98 -14.05
N SER A 264 5.08 21.30 -13.57
CA SER A 264 4.02 20.75 -14.43
C SER A 264 2.63 21.24 -14.05
N GLU A 265 1.80 21.40 -15.07
CA GLU A 265 0.41 21.80 -14.95
C GLU A 265 -0.41 20.83 -14.09
N GLN A 266 -1.42 21.38 -13.43
CA GLN A 266 -2.15 20.77 -12.32
C GLN A 266 -3.23 19.80 -12.84
N GLY A 267 -3.06 18.49 -12.61
CA GLY A 267 -4.11 17.50 -12.89
C GLY A 267 -5.07 17.25 -11.71
N ASP A 268 -6.28 16.77 -12.00
CA ASP A 268 -7.38 16.51 -11.05
C ASP A 268 -6.99 15.67 -9.83
N ARG A 269 -6.10 14.68 -10.00
CA ARG A 269 -5.64 13.82 -8.89
C ARG A 269 -4.86 14.58 -7.82
N ARG A 270 -4.17 15.66 -8.19
CA ARG A 270 -3.54 16.55 -7.19
C ARG A 270 -4.59 17.35 -6.42
N ALA A 271 -5.75 17.63 -7.02
CA ALA A 271 -6.84 18.32 -6.32
C ALA A 271 -7.48 17.41 -5.28
N GLU A 272 -7.78 16.16 -5.62
CA GLU A 272 -8.31 15.17 -4.66
C GLU A 272 -7.34 14.95 -3.48
N LEU A 273 -6.05 14.79 -3.76
CA LEU A 273 -5.04 14.64 -2.71
C LEU A 273 -4.98 15.88 -1.80
N ARG A 274 -5.03 17.09 -2.36
CA ARG A 274 -5.08 18.33 -1.57
C ARG A 274 -6.32 18.36 -0.68
N ALA A 275 -7.50 18.12 -1.25
CA ALA A 275 -8.76 18.09 -0.52
C ALA A 275 -8.75 17.05 0.61
N PHE A 276 -8.19 15.86 0.37
CA PHE A 276 -8.03 14.82 1.38
C PHE A 276 -7.24 15.32 2.61
N PHE A 277 -6.09 15.97 2.39
CA PHE A 277 -5.30 16.53 3.48
C PHE A 277 -6.01 17.69 4.18
N ASP A 278 -6.63 18.59 3.42
CA ASP A 278 -7.30 19.77 3.95
C ASP A 278 -8.49 19.37 4.86
N VAL A 279 -9.28 18.35 4.48
CA VAL A 279 -10.35 17.78 5.32
C VAL A 279 -9.78 17.19 6.61
N HIS A 280 -8.72 16.40 6.54
CA HIS A 280 -8.09 15.81 7.74
C HIS A 280 -7.53 16.88 8.69
N GLU A 281 -6.98 17.96 8.16
CA GLU A 281 -6.47 19.09 8.95
C GLU A 281 -7.61 19.85 9.65
N GLN A 282 -8.72 20.10 8.95
CA GLN A 282 -9.91 20.76 9.50
C GLN A 282 -10.59 19.92 10.60
N GLU A 283 -10.73 18.62 10.37
CA GLU A 283 -11.36 17.69 11.31
C GLU A 283 -10.43 17.23 12.45
N GLY A 284 -9.15 17.65 12.43
CA GLY A 284 -8.15 17.20 13.40
C GLY A 284 -7.88 15.68 13.37
N SER A 285 -8.21 15.02 12.26
CA SER A 285 -8.06 13.58 12.06
C SER A 285 -6.74 13.24 11.33
N HIS A 286 -6.36 11.97 11.27
CA HIS A 286 -5.08 11.57 10.67
C HIS A 286 -5.27 11.12 9.21
N PRO A 287 -4.53 11.69 8.22
CA PRO A 287 -4.49 11.22 6.85
C PRO A 287 -3.77 9.88 6.80
N GLY A 288 -4.53 8.80 7.02
CA GLY A 288 -4.01 7.47 7.34
C GLY A 288 -3.68 6.59 6.14
N GLY A 289 -3.71 7.06 4.90
CA GLY A 289 -3.28 6.25 3.75
C GLY A 289 -3.37 7.00 2.43
N VAL A 290 -2.56 6.61 1.44
CA VAL A 290 -2.90 6.87 0.03
C VAL A 290 -3.04 5.54 -0.70
N HIS A 291 -3.90 5.52 -1.71
CA HIS A 291 -4.11 4.38 -2.59
C HIS A 291 -3.91 4.82 -4.04
N LEU A 292 -2.80 4.42 -4.65
CA LEU A 292 -2.49 4.73 -6.04
C LEU A 292 -2.52 3.51 -6.96
N GLU A 293 -2.76 3.72 -8.26
CA GLU A 293 -2.45 2.76 -9.31
C GLU A 293 -1.25 3.26 -10.10
N MET A 294 -0.16 2.50 -10.09
CA MET A 294 1.13 2.91 -10.68
C MET A 294 1.80 1.75 -11.43
N THR A 295 2.89 2.05 -12.13
CA THR A 295 3.77 1.07 -12.77
C THR A 295 5.20 1.60 -12.84
N GLY A 296 6.19 0.71 -12.76
CA GLY A 296 7.60 1.06 -13.01
C GLY A 296 7.92 1.27 -14.49
N GLN A 297 6.99 0.94 -15.39
CA GLN A 297 7.14 1.12 -16.83
C GLN A 297 6.92 2.58 -17.25
N ASN A 298 7.57 2.99 -18.34
CA ASN A 298 7.36 4.31 -18.93
C ASN A 298 6.11 4.31 -19.83
N VAL A 299 4.93 4.44 -19.19
CA VAL A 299 3.62 4.47 -19.83
C VAL A 299 3.07 5.89 -20.00
N THR A 300 2.19 6.06 -20.96
CA THR A 300 1.41 7.28 -21.23
C THR A 300 -0.06 7.03 -20.95
N GLU A 301 -0.38 6.46 -19.79
CA GLU A 301 -1.77 6.12 -19.45
C GLU A 301 -2.52 7.30 -18.81
N CYS A 302 -1.81 8.19 -18.12
CA CYS A 302 -2.41 9.36 -17.50
C CYS A 302 -1.81 10.65 -18.01
N ILE A 303 -2.67 11.64 -18.27
CA ILE A 303 -2.25 12.99 -18.67
C ILE A 303 -1.54 13.75 -17.53
N GLY A 304 -0.70 14.71 -17.92
CA GLY A 304 0.05 15.59 -17.02
C GLY A 304 1.31 14.96 -16.40
N GLY A 305 1.80 15.55 -15.32
CA GLY A 305 3.07 15.20 -14.67
C GLY A 305 4.26 16.02 -15.20
N SER A 306 5.42 15.93 -14.53
CA SER A 306 6.66 16.66 -14.87
C SER A 306 7.05 16.53 -16.34
N ARG A 307 6.97 15.32 -16.89
CA ARG A 307 7.00 15.10 -18.34
C ARG A 307 5.56 15.10 -18.83
N ALA A 308 5.10 16.25 -19.31
CA ALA A 308 3.70 16.45 -19.71
C ALA A 308 3.28 15.37 -20.72
N VAL A 309 2.44 14.44 -20.26
CA VAL A 309 1.75 13.48 -21.13
C VAL A 309 0.49 14.18 -21.63
N THR A 310 0.40 14.38 -22.95
CA THR A 310 -0.74 14.99 -23.62
C THR A 310 -1.78 13.93 -24.02
N PHE A 311 -2.92 14.35 -24.56
CA PHE A 311 -3.94 13.42 -25.06
C PHE A 311 -3.43 12.59 -26.24
N ASP A 312 -2.64 13.19 -27.13
CA ASP A 312 -2.09 12.53 -28.31
C ASP A 312 -1.07 11.43 -27.93
N ASP A 313 -0.34 11.64 -26.83
CA ASP A 313 0.63 10.68 -26.30
C ASP A 313 -0.01 9.39 -25.76
N LEU A 314 -1.32 9.41 -25.44
CA LEU A 314 -2.00 8.25 -24.86
C LEU A 314 -1.90 7.04 -25.79
N SER A 315 -2.10 7.24 -27.09
CA SER A 315 -2.05 6.19 -28.11
C SER A 315 -0.70 5.44 -28.17
N SER A 316 0.40 6.06 -27.71
CA SER A 316 1.75 5.50 -27.82
C SER A 316 1.97 4.28 -26.92
N ARG A 317 1.52 4.34 -25.66
CA ARG A 317 1.86 3.33 -24.63
C ARG A 317 0.71 3.08 -23.65
N TYR A 318 -0.53 3.09 -24.14
CA TYR A 318 -1.71 2.69 -23.37
C TYR A 318 -1.83 1.16 -23.32
N HIS A 319 -1.25 0.53 -22.30
CA HIS A 319 -1.18 -0.94 -22.22
C HIS A 319 -2.27 -1.57 -21.35
N THR A 320 -3.36 -0.85 -21.05
CA THR A 320 -4.35 -1.30 -20.09
C THR A 320 -5.77 -1.42 -20.63
N HIS A 321 -6.41 -2.53 -20.29
CA HIS A 321 -7.86 -2.75 -20.44
C HIS A 321 -8.65 -2.36 -19.18
N CYS A 322 -8.03 -1.63 -18.26
CA CYS A 322 -8.60 -1.18 -17.00
C CYS A 322 -8.27 0.32 -16.82
N ASP A 323 -8.26 0.78 -15.58
CA ASP A 323 -7.98 2.18 -15.24
C ASP A 323 -6.56 2.61 -15.64
N PRO A 324 -6.34 3.87 -16.02
CA PRO A 324 -5.01 4.35 -16.38
C PRO A 324 -4.06 4.43 -15.16
N ARG A 325 -2.81 3.97 -15.31
CA ARG A 325 -1.79 3.98 -14.25
C ARG A 325 -0.87 5.19 -14.29
N LEU A 326 -0.44 5.63 -13.11
CA LEU A 326 0.70 6.53 -12.97
C LEU A 326 1.99 5.84 -13.44
N ASN A 327 2.77 6.52 -14.26
CA ASN A 327 4.14 6.10 -14.51
C ASN A 327 5.04 6.42 -13.30
N ALA A 328 6.30 5.98 -13.34
CA ALA A 328 7.26 6.17 -12.25
C ALA A 328 7.43 7.65 -11.86
N SER A 329 7.53 8.54 -12.85
CA SER A 329 7.72 9.98 -12.64
C SER A 329 6.52 10.62 -11.94
N GLN A 330 5.32 10.39 -12.45
CA GLN A 330 4.08 10.88 -11.87
C GLN A 330 3.86 10.34 -10.45
N SER A 331 4.25 9.09 -10.20
CA SER A 331 4.14 8.47 -8.87
C SER A 331 5.06 9.12 -7.84
N LEU A 332 6.31 9.42 -8.23
CA LEU A 332 7.28 10.05 -7.35
C LEU A 332 6.96 11.52 -7.09
N GLU A 333 6.46 12.24 -8.10
CA GLU A 333 5.96 13.60 -7.92
C GLU A 333 4.88 13.66 -6.84
N LEU A 334 3.89 12.75 -6.88
CA LEU A 334 2.88 12.65 -5.82
C LEU A 334 3.50 12.32 -4.46
N ALA A 335 4.53 11.46 -4.41
CA ALA A 335 5.24 11.16 -3.17
C ALA A 335 5.87 12.41 -2.54
N PHE A 336 6.49 13.28 -3.35
CA PHE A 336 7.08 14.53 -2.88
C PHE A 336 6.02 15.51 -2.36
N ILE A 337 4.89 15.65 -3.08
CA ILE A 337 3.77 16.49 -2.65
C ILE A 337 3.24 16.04 -1.28
N ILE A 338 3.05 14.72 -1.10
CA ILE A 338 2.59 14.13 0.16
C ILE A 338 3.64 14.37 1.26
N ALA A 339 4.92 14.12 0.97
CA ALA A 339 6.03 14.30 1.89
C ALA A 339 6.12 15.76 2.40
N GLU A 340 5.92 16.74 1.51
CA GLU A 340 5.90 18.15 1.86
C GLU A 340 4.72 18.50 2.79
N ARG A 341 3.52 17.99 2.51
CA ARG A 341 2.34 18.16 3.38
C ARG A 341 2.56 17.55 4.76
N LEU A 342 3.08 16.32 4.83
CA LEU A 342 3.41 15.67 6.11
C LEU A 342 4.45 16.47 6.90
N ARG A 343 5.48 17.00 6.23
CA ARG A 343 6.50 17.86 6.85
C ARG A 343 5.89 19.14 7.43
N LYS A 344 5.05 19.83 6.65
CA LYS A 344 4.37 21.08 7.08
C LYS A 344 3.53 20.85 8.33
N ARG A 345 2.71 19.79 8.34
CA ARG A 345 1.86 19.43 9.48
C ARG A 345 2.67 19.12 10.74
N ARG A 346 3.79 18.41 10.61
CA ARG A 346 4.69 18.12 11.73
C ARG A 346 5.29 19.40 12.32
N ILE A 347 5.78 20.31 11.47
CA ILE A 347 6.35 21.59 11.92
C ILE A 347 5.28 22.41 12.66
N GLN A 348 4.05 22.49 12.13
CA GLN A 348 2.94 23.18 12.79
C GLN A 348 2.57 22.56 14.15
N SER A 349 2.57 21.23 14.25
CA SER A 349 2.33 20.52 15.52
C SER A 349 3.37 20.85 16.58
N LEU A 350 4.66 20.96 16.20
CA LEU A 350 5.73 21.31 17.13
C LEU A 350 5.60 22.74 17.67
N HIS A 351 5.18 23.68 16.82
CA HIS A 351 4.96 25.07 17.23
C HIS A 351 3.78 25.23 18.20
N ARG A 352 2.75 24.36 18.09
CA ARG A 352 1.62 24.33 19.05
C ARG A 352 1.98 23.78 20.43
N THR A 353 3.08 23.04 20.55
CA THR A 353 3.51 22.40 21.81
C THR A 353 4.68 23.12 22.51
N GLY A 354 5.13 24.26 22.01
CA GLY A 354 6.13 25.10 22.69
C GLY A 354 5.56 25.83 23.91
N PRO A 355 6.38 26.21 24.92
CA PRO A 355 5.91 26.95 26.08
C PRO A 355 5.33 28.30 25.62
N SER A 356 4.11 28.61 26.06
CA SER A 356 3.49 29.92 25.82
C SER A 356 4.35 31.00 26.47
N SER A 357 5.09 31.77 25.69
CA SER A 357 5.89 32.90 26.16
C SER A 357 5.04 34.18 26.32
N SER A 358 3.84 34.05 26.86
CA SER A 358 3.02 35.20 27.26
C SER A 358 3.13 35.36 28.78
N PRO A 359 3.82 36.37 29.29
CA PRO A 359 3.78 36.66 30.73
C PRO A 359 2.34 36.99 31.13
N PRO A 360 1.88 36.59 32.34
CA PRO A 360 0.58 37.00 32.82
C PRO A 360 0.54 38.53 32.94
N GLU A 361 -0.45 39.15 32.30
CA GLU A 361 -0.76 40.57 32.46
C GLU A 361 -0.96 40.88 33.96
N PRO A 362 -0.30 41.90 34.52
CA PRO A 362 -0.51 42.31 35.89
C PRO A 362 -1.90 42.93 36.04
N PHE A 363 -2.65 42.46 37.04
CA PHE A 363 -3.93 43.03 37.48
C PHE A 363 -3.78 44.43 38.06
#